data_AF-A0A7J3S9G7-F1
#
_entry.id   AF-A0A7J3S9G7-F1
#
_cell.length_a   1.000
_cell.length_b   1.000
_cell.length_c   1.000
_cell.angle_alpha   90.00
_cell.angle_beta   90.00
_cell.angle_gamma   90.00
#
_symmetry.space_group_name_H-M   'P 1'
#
loop_
_entity.id
_entity.type
_entity.pdbx_description
1 polymer ?
#
loop_
_entity_poly.entity_id
_entity_poly.type
_entity_poly.pdbx_seq_one_letter_code
_entity_poly.pdbx_strand_id
1 'polypeptide(L)'
;MKNNIEELQTKLLKSAHRGDLEGTAKILLELGETYQKLNMEDKALESYENALRLYNKCGNAYGEALSIFHIGTIYEKKGKQKDAQRMYKSAAEKFKTLNDTKNQARAIYHHAKISEEQGKFKEALKAYKEYNRLCILMDDKAKSLAAYTKIKSIEEYLSQRTIPLKNQMWPSLIGYVILIFFAETLTAYVNVLAGVGVHIFILFVLLIHSSLVSNEKFRKLLNSMTILPFIRIVNFSMPIMAIPRLYWFIVISLPLFALAYILIKNQNLKSEDVGLTLKKPKLQFLIALTGFPFGYLEFMILHPKPLIPMQNFLYLFLGFFILLIFSGFSEELLFRGILQRNSEKLLGALPGLLYASVLFTICHIQWKSIYELVFVFLIAIFYGYMYQKTRSIVGITFSHGLSNFIVFLLI
;
A
#
# COMPACT_ATOMS: atom_id res chain seq x y z
N MET A 1 -37.52 43.37 5.10
CA MET A 1 -36.21 42.76 4.75
C MET A 1 -35.24 43.75 4.10
N LYS A 2 -35.64 44.55 3.08
CA LYS A 2 -34.77 45.63 2.54
C LYS A 2 -34.35 46.66 3.61
N ASN A 3 -35.29 47.09 4.45
CA ASN A 3 -35.01 48.02 5.56
C ASN A 3 -33.94 47.49 6.55
N ASN A 4 -33.81 46.17 6.71
CA ASN A 4 -32.80 45.58 7.60
C ASN A 4 -31.39 45.65 6.99
N ILE A 5 -31.25 45.52 5.66
CA ILE A 5 -29.95 45.64 4.99
C ILE A 5 -29.46 47.09 5.05
N GLU A 6 -30.34 48.05 4.79
CA GLU A 6 -30.01 49.49 4.86
C GLU A 6 -29.59 49.90 6.28
N GLU A 7 -30.29 49.40 7.29
CA GLU A 7 -29.93 49.62 8.70
C GLU A 7 -28.54 49.04 9.01
N LEU A 8 -28.27 47.80 8.61
CA LEU A 8 -26.98 47.15 8.81
C LEU A 8 -25.85 47.85 8.04
N GLN A 9 -26.09 48.32 6.81
CA GLN A 9 -25.11 49.10 6.04
C GLN A 9 -24.81 50.45 6.71
N THR A 10 -25.82 51.11 7.27
CA THR A 10 -25.63 52.36 8.02
C THR A 10 -24.81 52.12 9.29
N LYS A 11 -25.09 51.03 10.01
CA LYS A 11 -24.29 50.61 11.18
C LYS A 11 -22.85 50.28 10.77
N LEU A 12 -22.67 49.59 9.65
CA LEU A 12 -21.36 49.23 9.11
C LEU A 12 -20.49 50.46 8.87
N LEU A 13 -21.03 51.48 8.17
CA LEU A 13 -20.32 52.73 7.92
C LEU A 13 -19.93 53.45 9.21
N LYS A 14 -20.86 53.54 10.17
CA LYS A 14 -20.59 54.17 11.48
C LYS A 14 -19.54 53.43 12.31
N SER A 15 -19.51 52.10 12.27
CA SER A 15 -18.50 51.30 12.98
C SER A 15 -17.13 51.42 12.29
N ALA A 16 -17.10 51.37 10.95
CA ALA A 16 -15.87 51.55 10.16
C ALA A 16 -15.25 52.94 10.36
N HIS A 17 -16.04 54.02 10.38
CA HIS A 17 -15.56 55.38 10.65
C HIS A 17 -14.95 55.53 12.06
N ARG A 18 -15.40 54.75 13.03
CA ARG A 18 -14.87 54.75 14.41
C ARG A 18 -13.63 53.88 14.57
N GLY A 19 -13.20 53.15 13.53
CA GLY A 19 -12.07 52.22 13.60
C GLY A 19 -12.34 50.96 14.43
N ASP A 20 -13.61 50.66 14.73
CA ASP A 20 -14.00 49.48 15.50
C ASP A 20 -13.99 48.23 14.61
N LEU A 21 -12.83 47.57 14.51
CA LEU A 21 -12.62 46.42 13.63
C LEU A 21 -13.53 45.25 13.98
N GLU A 22 -13.71 44.95 15.27
CA GLU A 22 -14.51 43.82 15.73
C GLU A 22 -16.01 44.07 15.53
N GLY A 23 -16.50 45.26 15.88
CA GLY A 23 -17.89 45.65 15.61
C GLY A 23 -18.20 45.68 14.11
N THR A 24 -17.27 46.16 13.28
CA THR A 24 -17.39 46.15 11.82
C THR A 24 -17.46 44.72 11.29
N ALA A 25 -16.61 43.82 11.79
CA ALA A 25 -16.61 42.40 11.41
C ALA A 25 -17.93 41.70 11.79
N LYS A 26 -18.46 41.99 12.98
CA LYS A 26 -19.74 41.44 13.45
C LYS A 26 -20.91 41.87 12.55
N ILE A 27 -20.97 43.15 12.18
CA ILE A 27 -22.00 43.68 11.28
C ILE A 27 -21.87 43.02 9.90
N LEU A 28 -20.65 42.79 9.40
CA LEU A 28 -20.42 42.06 8.15
C LEU A 28 -20.88 40.61 8.21
N LEU A 29 -20.68 39.92 9.35
CA LEU A 29 -21.20 38.57 9.56
C LEU A 29 -22.75 38.55 9.50
N GLU A 30 -23.41 39.50 10.16
CA GLU A 30 -24.87 39.67 10.14
C GLU A 30 -25.43 40.03 8.75
N LEU A 31 -24.71 40.88 8.00
CA LEU A 31 -25.01 41.17 6.60
C LEU A 31 -24.90 39.91 5.74
N GLY A 32 -23.83 39.13 5.92
CA GLY A 32 -23.63 37.86 5.23
C GLY A 32 -24.79 36.89 5.46
N GLU A 33 -25.24 36.74 6.71
CA GLU A 33 -26.41 35.90 7.05
C GLU A 33 -27.70 36.42 6.42
N THR A 34 -27.88 37.75 6.39
CA THR A 34 -29.05 38.38 5.76
C THR A 34 -29.04 38.14 4.25
N TYR A 35 -27.91 38.33 3.58
CA TYR A 35 -27.76 38.02 2.16
C TYR A 35 -27.96 36.53 1.86
N GLN A 36 -27.45 35.64 2.72
CA GLN A 36 -27.64 34.20 2.57
C GLN A 36 -29.11 33.79 2.65
N LYS A 37 -29.90 34.41 3.55
CA LYS A 37 -31.36 34.20 3.67
C LYS A 37 -32.12 34.69 2.43
N LEU A 38 -31.59 35.72 1.76
CA LEU A 38 -32.12 36.27 0.51
C LEU A 38 -31.59 35.57 -0.74
N ASN A 39 -30.82 34.48 -0.59
CA ASN A 39 -30.15 33.76 -1.67
C ASN A 39 -29.23 34.65 -2.54
N MET A 40 -28.69 35.73 -1.96
CA MET A 40 -27.69 36.60 -2.60
C MET A 40 -26.29 36.07 -2.28
N GLU A 41 -25.93 34.95 -2.88
CA GLU A 41 -24.74 34.16 -2.50
C GLU A 41 -23.42 34.92 -2.67
N ASP A 42 -23.27 35.73 -3.72
CA ASP A 42 -22.06 36.54 -3.96
C ASP A 42 -21.87 37.59 -2.87
N LYS A 43 -22.94 38.33 -2.53
CA LYS A 43 -22.90 39.35 -1.47
C LYS A 43 -22.68 38.74 -0.09
N ALA A 44 -23.24 37.55 0.15
CA ALA A 44 -23.02 36.80 1.39
C ALA A 44 -21.55 36.39 1.52
N LEU A 45 -20.98 35.82 0.46
CA LEU A 45 -19.57 35.42 0.41
C LEU A 45 -18.64 36.60 0.66
N GLU A 46 -18.85 37.71 -0.04
CA GLU A 46 -18.06 38.93 0.12
C GLU A 46 -18.13 39.44 1.56
N SER A 47 -19.33 39.48 2.16
CA SER A 47 -19.52 39.91 3.54
C SER A 47 -18.78 39.00 4.53
N TYR A 48 -18.86 37.68 4.35
CA TYR A 48 -18.17 36.72 5.21
C TYR A 48 -16.64 36.76 5.05
N GLU A 49 -16.12 36.93 3.83
CA GLU A 49 -14.68 37.09 3.60
C GLU A 49 -14.14 38.39 4.21
N ASN A 50 -14.90 39.48 4.13
CA ASN A 50 -14.53 40.73 4.77
C ASN A 50 -14.57 40.61 6.30
N ALA A 51 -15.60 39.95 6.86
CA ALA A 51 -15.66 39.64 8.28
C ALA A 51 -14.46 38.79 8.73
N LEU A 52 -14.12 37.74 7.97
CA LEU A 52 -12.95 36.89 8.24
C LEU A 52 -11.65 37.71 8.29
N ARG A 53 -11.42 38.59 7.30
CA ARG A 53 -10.23 39.44 7.26
C ARG A 53 -10.14 40.37 8.46
N LEU A 54 -11.25 40.96 8.89
CA LEU A 54 -11.28 41.87 10.05
C LEU A 54 -11.11 41.12 11.37
N TYR A 55 -11.78 39.98 11.54
CA TYR A 55 -11.59 39.13 12.72
C TYR A 55 -10.15 38.63 12.85
N ASN A 56 -9.48 38.35 11.73
CA ASN A 56 -8.05 38.03 11.73
C ASN A 56 -7.19 39.21 12.17
N LYS A 57 -7.46 40.42 11.65
CA LYS A 57 -6.72 41.62 12.04
C LYS A 57 -6.87 41.98 13.52
N CYS A 58 -8.05 41.78 14.11
CA CYS A 58 -8.27 42.05 15.53
C CYS A 58 -8.00 40.85 16.46
N GLY A 59 -7.58 39.70 15.91
CA GLY A 59 -7.24 38.50 16.69
C GLY A 59 -8.44 37.75 17.29
N ASN A 60 -9.66 37.98 16.80
CA ASN A 60 -10.84 37.28 17.28
C ASN A 60 -10.99 35.90 16.59
N ALA A 61 -10.37 34.88 17.18
CA ALA A 61 -10.38 33.51 16.67
C ALA A 61 -11.77 32.88 16.54
N TYR A 62 -12.73 33.26 17.41
CA TYR A 62 -14.10 32.75 17.36
C TYR A 62 -14.87 33.29 16.15
N GLY A 63 -14.74 34.60 15.90
CA GLY A 63 -15.29 35.26 14.71
C GLY A 63 -14.68 34.70 13.42
N GLU A 64 -13.38 34.44 13.39
CA GLU A 64 -12.74 33.76 12.25
C GLU A 64 -13.37 32.39 11.97
N ALA A 65 -13.55 31.56 13.00
CA ALA A 65 -14.10 30.21 12.87
C ALA A 65 -15.55 30.24 12.34
N LEU A 66 -16.36 31.17 12.82
CA LEU A 66 -17.72 31.39 12.31
C LEU A 66 -17.70 31.83 10.85
N SER A 67 -16.90 32.83 10.49
CA SER A 67 -16.80 33.28 9.10
C SER A 67 -16.38 32.15 8.16
N ILE A 68 -15.40 31.32 8.54
CA ILE A 68 -14.97 30.16 7.75
C ILE A 68 -16.11 29.15 7.59
N PHE A 69 -16.86 28.85 8.67
CA PHE A 69 -18.02 27.96 8.59
C PHE A 69 -19.06 28.49 7.59
N HIS A 70 -19.39 29.78 7.67
CA HIS A 70 -20.36 30.41 6.79
C HIS A 70 -19.91 30.48 5.33
N ILE A 71 -18.63 30.76 5.05
CA ILE A 71 -18.04 30.64 3.71
C ILE A 71 -18.23 29.21 3.17
N GLY A 72 -18.01 28.19 4.01
CA GLY A 72 -18.29 26.80 3.67
C GLY A 72 -19.73 26.57 3.22
N THR A 73 -20.71 27.16 3.92
CA THR A 73 -22.13 27.04 3.54
C THR A 73 -22.48 27.69 2.21
N ILE A 74 -21.80 28.79 1.85
CA ILE A 74 -21.99 29.42 0.54
C ILE A 74 -21.36 28.56 -0.56
N TYR A 75 -20.18 27.99 -0.33
CA TYR A 75 -19.58 27.04 -1.28
C TYR A 75 -20.41 25.76 -1.45
N GLU A 76 -21.05 25.25 -0.39
CA GLU A 76 -21.98 24.12 -0.49
C GLU A 76 -23.16 24.47 -1.42
N LYS A 77 -23.81 25.63 -1.21
CA LYS A 77 -24.91 26.12 -2.06
C LYS A 77 -24.51 26.29 -3.53
N LYS A 78 -23.30 26.80 -3.78
CA LYS A 78 -22.73 26.96 -5.14
C LYS A 78 -22.29 25.66 -5.82
N GLY A 79 -22.46 24.50 -5.18
CA GLY A 79 -21.97 23.21 -5.70
C GLY A 79 -20.45 23.06 -5.67
N LYS A 80 -19.70 23.99 -5.05
CA LYS A 80 -18.25 23.92 -4.88
C LYS A 80 -17.89 23.01 -3.71
N GLN A 81 -18.25 21.74 -3.82
CA GLN A 81 -18.19 20.79 -2.70
C GLN A 81 -16.78 20.60 -2.12
N LYS A 82 -15.73 20.61 -2.94
CA LYS A 82 -14.33 20.50 -2.47
C LYS A 82 -13.92 21.68 -1.60
N ASP A 83 -14.32 22.89 -1.99
CA ASP A 83 -14.00 24.11 -1.25
C ASP A 83 -14.81 24.18 0.05
N ALA A 84 -16.10 23.84 0.00
CA ALA A 84 -16.94 23.71 1.19
C ALA A 84 -16.34 22.70 2.19
N GLN A 85 -15.91 21.53 1.71
CA GLN A 85 -15.29 20.50 2.54
C GLN A 85 -14.03 21.00 3.25
N ARG A 86 -13.18 21.79 2.56
CA ARG A 86 -11.98 22.41 3.16
C ARG A 86 -12.36 23.43 4.24
N MET A 87 -13.34 24.29 3.96
CA MET A 87 -13.82 25.29 4.90
C MET A 87 -14.40 24.65 6.17
N TYR A 88 -15.26 23.65 6.04
CA TYR A 88 -15.83 22.95 7.20
C TYR A 88 -14.78 22.24 8.05
N LYS A 89 -13.77 21.61 7.44
CA LYS A 89 -12.68 21.00 8.18
C LYS A 89 -11.86 22.04 8.95
N SER A 90 -11.52 23.16 8.31
CA SER A 90 -10.79 24.26 8.96
C SER A 90 -11.59 24.88 10.11
N ALA A 91 -12.89 25.11 9.92
CA ALA A 91 -13.77 25.61 10.98
C ALA A 91 -13.87 24.61 12.15
N ALA A 92 -14.03 23.30 11.88
CA ALA A 92 -14.07 22.27 12.91
C ALA A 92 -12.78 22.24 13.75
N GLU A 93 -11.62 22.36 13.12
CA GLU A 93 -10.32 22.42 13.82
C GLU A 93 -10.22 23.66 14.72
N LYS A 94 -10.64 24.84 14.24
CA LYS A 94 -10.66 26.07 15.06
C LYS A 94 -11.66 25.98 16.22
N PHE A 95 -12.88 25.49 15.99
CA PHE A 95 -13.86 25.32 17.08
C PHE A 95 -13.38 24.32 18.13
N LYS A 96 -12.65 23.28 17.73
CA LYS A 96 -12.00 22.35 18.66
C LYS A 96 -10.98 23.06 19.54
N THR A 97 -10.12 23.92 18.98
CA THR A 97 -9.14 24.68 19.79
C THR A 97 -9.80 25.69 20.73
N LEU A 98 -10.99 26.15 20.39
CA LEU A 98 -11.81 27.07 21.19
C LEU A 98 -12.72 26.34 22.19
N ASN A 99 -12.68 25.00 22.25
CA ASN A 99 -13.59 24.16 23.03
C ASN A 99 -15.09 24.38 22.73
N ASP A 100 -15.44 24.92 21.57
CA ASP A 100 -16.82 25.06 21.12
C ASP A 100 -17.31 23.76 20.47
N THR A 101 -17.78 22.86 21.32
CA THR A 101 -18.26 21.54 20.92
C THR A 101 -19.46 21.63 19.96
N LYS A 102 -20.32 22.65 20.13
CA LYS A 102 -21.55 22.79 19.36
C LYS A 102 -21.26 23.15 17.91
N ASN A 103 -20.44 24.17 17.68
CA ASN A 103 -20.10 24.58 16.32
C ASN A 103 -19.08 23.63 15.68
N GLN A 104 -18.21 22.99 16.45
CA GLN A 104 -17.38 21.88 15.97
C GLN A 104 -18.25 20.75 15.41
N ALA A 105 -19.25 20.29 16.17
CA ALA A 105 -20.16 19.23 15.73
C ALA A 105 -20.92 19.63 14.46
N ARG A 106 -21.38 20.89 14.37
CA ARG A 106 -22.05 21.41 13.17
C ARG A 106 -21.13 21.33 11.94
N ALA A 107 -19.89 21.81 12.05
CA ALA A 107 -18.93 21.76 10.95
C ALA A 107 -18.60 20.32 10.50
N ILE A 108 -18.40 19.41 11.45
CA ILE A 108 -18.12 18.00 11.15
C ILE A 108 -19.30 17.32 10.46
N TYR A 109 -20.53 17.62 10.87
CA TYR A 109 -21.73 17.09 10.24
C TYR A 109 -21.84 17.47 8.75
N HIS A 110 -21.63 18.75 8.41
CA HIS A 110 -21.66 19.18 7.00
C HIS A 110 -20.54 18.53 6.18
N HIS A 111 -19.33 18.39 6.76
CA HIS A 111 -18.24 17.66 6.13
C HIS A 111 -18.59 16.17 5.89
N ALA A 112 -19.24 15.52 6.86
CA ALA A 112 -19.68 14.13 6.75
C ALA A 112 -20.70 13.96 5.62
N LYS A 113 -21.70 14.84 5.57
CA LYS A 113 -22.76 14.85 4.55
C LYS A 113 -22.21 15.01 3.14
N ILE A 114 -21.34 16.00 2.92
CA ILE A 114 -20.70 16.20 1.60
C ILE A 114 -19.86 14.97 1.21
N SER A 115 -19.18 14.35 2.17
CA SER A 115 -18.39 13.14 1.91
C SER A 115 -19.27 11.95 1.54
N GLU A 116 -20.46 11.83 2.15
CA GLU A 116 -21.48 10.82 1.80
C GLU A 116 -22.00 11.05 0.38
N GLU A 117 -22.39 12.28 0.03
CA GLU A 117 -22.90 12.65 -1.30
C GLU A 117 -21.86 12.43 -2.42
N GLN A 118 -20.57 12.54 -2.11
CA GLN A 118 -19.46 12.24 -3.03
C GLN A 118 -19.16 10.74 -3.16
N GLY A 119 -19.86 9.86 -2.44
CA GLY A 119 -19.58 8.43 -2.40
C GLY A 119 -18.28 8.07 -1.66
N LYS A 120 -17.68 9.00 -0.91
CA LYS A 120 -16.49 8.76 -0.07
C LYS A 120 -16.90 8.16 1.27
N PHE A 121 -17.58 7.01 1.23
CA PHE A 121 -18.23 6.39 2.39
C PHE A 121 -17.30 6.14 3.58
N LYS A 122 -16.02 5.83 3.36
CA LYS A 122 -15.04 5.66 4.46
C LYS A 122 -14.72 6.97 5.19
N GLU A 123 -14.61 8.07 4.44
CA GLU A 123 -14.39 9.40 5.00
C GLU A 123 -15.64 9.89 5.72
N ALA A 124 -16.80 9.73 5.10
CA ALA A 124 -18.11 10.02 5.69
C ALA A 124 -18.32 9.25 7.01
N LEU A 125 -18.02 7.94 7.03
CA LEU A 125 -18.13 7.11 8.23
C LEU A 125 -17.26 7.63 9.38
N LYS A 126 -16.01 8.02 9.09
CA LYS A 126 -15.11 8.59 10.10
C LYS A 126 -15.68 9.91 10.66
N ALA A 127 -16.16 10.78 9.79
CA ALA A 127 -16.73 12.06 10.18
C ALA A 127 -18.04 11.91 10.99
N TYR A 128 -18.94 11.02 10.58
CA TYR A 128 -20.17 10.73 11.33
C TYR A 128 -19.89 10.12 12.71
N LYS A 129 -18.87 9.26 12.86
CA LYS A 129 -18.44 8.74 14.16
C LYS A 129 -17.94 9.84 15.10
N GLU A 130 -17.15 10.77 14.57
CA GLU A 130 -16.70 11.93 15.36
C GLU A 130 -17.87 12.85 15.72
N TYR A 131 -18.76 13.14 14.78
CA TYR A 131 -19.99 13.89 15.04
C TYR A 131 -20.84 13.25 16.15
N ASN A 132 -21.05 11.93 16.09
CA ASN A 132 -21.79 11.19 17.12
C ASN A 132 -21.13 11.32 18.50
N ARG A 133 -19.79 11.22 18.57
CA ARG A 133 -19.04 11.42 19.82
C ARG A 133 -19.30 12.80 20.41
N LEU A 134 -19.29 13.85 19.59
CA LEU A 134 -19.57 15.20 20.05
C LEU A 134 -21.03 15.35 20.51
N CYS A 135 -21.99 14.73 19.84
CA CYS A 135 -23.39 14.72 20.27
C CYS A 135 -23.57 14.08 21.66
N ILE A 136 -22.85 12.98 21.94
CA ILE A 136 -22.86 12.34 23.26
C ILE A 136 -22.27 13.27 24.32
N LEU A 137 -21.17 13.96 24.01
CA LEU A 137 -20.57 14.95 24.94
C LEU A 137 -21.51 16.12 25.25
N MET A 138 -22.38 16.49 24.32
CA MET A 138 -23.39 17.54 24.49
C MET A 138 -24.70 17.02 25.12
N ASP A 139 -24.79 15.73 25.48
CA ASP A 139 -26.03 15.04 25.89
C ASP A 139 -27.21 15.21 24.89
N ASP A 140 -26.91 15.40 23.60
CA ASP A 140 -27.91 15.53 22.54
C ASP A 140 -28.25 14.15 21.96
N LYS A 141 -29.12 13.43 22.70
CA LYS A 141 -29.55 12.06 22.36
C LYS A 141 -30.20 11.97 20.98
N ALA A 142 -30.96 12.99 20.57
CA ALA A 142 -31.64 13.01 19.29
C ALA A 142 -30.65 13.05 18.12
N LYS A 143 -29.65 13.94 18.17
CA LYS A 143 -28.60 14.00 17.14
C LYS A 143 -27.69 12.78 17.16
N SER A 144 -27.40 12.24 18.35
CA SER A 144 -26.63 11.00 18.48
C SER A 144 -27.32 9.83 17.79
N LEU A 145 -28.64 9.67 17.98
CA LEU A 145 -29.42 8.63 17.31
C LEU A 145 -29.43 8.79 15.78
N ALA A 146 -29.59 10.03 15.29
CA ALA A 146 -29.52 10.33 13.85
C ALA A 146 -28.13 9.99 13.26
N ALA A 147 -27.06 10.37 13.96
CA ALA A 147 -25.69 10.05 13.58
C ALA A 147 -25.44 8.54 13.55
N TYR A 148 -25.91 7.82 14.58
CA TYR A 148 -25.80 6.37 14.68
C TYR A 148 -26.50 5.65 13.52
N THR A 149 -27.69 6.12 13.14
CA THR A 149 -28.45 5.57 12.00
C THR A 149 -27.67 5.74 10.70
N LYS A 150 -27.06 6.92 10.47
CA LYS A 150 -26.18 7.17 9.33
C LYS A 150 -24.95 6.25 9.33
N ILE A 151 -24.28 6.11 10.48
CA ILE A 151 -23.13 5.20 10.66
C ILE A 151 -23.52 3.77 10.25
N LYS A 152 -24.61 3.24 10.80
CA LYS A 152 -25.06 1.87 10.53
C LYS A 152 -25.38 1.66 9.05
N SER A 153 -26.08 2.58 8.41
CA SER A 153 -26.40 2.49 6.98
C SER A 153 -25.14 2.45 6.09
N ILE A 154 -24.14 3.26 6.42
CA ILE A 154 -22.87 3.28 5.69
C ILE A 154 -22.06 2.01 5.97
N GLU A 155 -22.07 1.50 7.20
CA GLU A 155 -21.42 0.24 7.56
C GLU A 155 -22.05 -0.96 6.84
N GLU A 156 -23.38 -1.00 6.72
CA GLU A 156 -24.09 -2.01 5.93
C GLU A 156 -23.78 -1.90 4.44
N TYR A 157 -23.79 -0.68 3.87
CA TYR A 157 -23.39 -0.46 2.48
C TYR A 157 -21.95 -0.93 2.21
N LEU A 158 -21.03 -0.63 3.12
CA LEU A 158 -19.64 -1.07 3.02
C LEU A 158 -19.50 -2.58 3.22
N SER A 159 -20.32 -3.20 4.08
CA SER A 159 -20.28 -4.64 4.34
C SER A 159 -20.79 -5.45 3.15
N GLN A 160 -21.86 -5.00 2.49
CA GLN A 160 -22.44 -5.64 1.31
C GLN A 160 -21.48 -5.58 0.10
N ARG A 161 -20.65 -4.55 -0.01
CA ARG A 161 -19.58 -4.46 -1.02
C ARG A 161 -18.31 -5.24 -0.66
N THR A 162 -18.16 -5.68 0.58
CA THR A 162 -17.07 -6.57 0.98
C THR A 162 -17.54 -8.02 0.92
N ILE A 163 -17.24 -8.69 -0.19
CA ILE A 163 -17.28 -10.15 -0.24
C ILE A 163 -16.33 -10.66 0.85
N PRO A 164 -16.72 -11.64 1.71
CA PRO A 164 -15.86 -12.12 2.77
C PRO A 164 -14.52 -12.59 2.21
N LEU A 165 -13.42 -12.03 2.72
CA LEU A 165 -12.05 -12.28 2.23
C LEU A 165 -11.77 -13.77 2.00
N LYS A 166 -12.24 -14.61 2.92
CA LYS A 166 -11.99 -16.06 2.90
C LYS A 166 -12.60 -16.76 1.69
N ASN A 167 -13.75 -16.29 1.18
CA ASN A 167 -14.46 -16.91 0.05
C ASN A 167 -13.81 -16.60 -1.30
N GLN A 168 -13.07 -15.50 -1.43
CA GLN A 168 -12.33 -15.18 -2.66
C GLN A 168 -10.85 -15.58 -2.59
N MET A 169 -10.23 -15.43 -1.42
CA MET A 169 -8.78 -15.56 -1.29
C MET A 169 -8.29 -16.96 -1.64
N TRP A 170 -8.84 -18.03 -1.03
CA TRP A 170 -8.34 -19.38 -1.24
C TRP A 170 -8.54 -19.88 -2.67
N PRO A 171 -9.73 -19.75 -3.30
CA PRO A 171 -9.91 -20.14 -4.70
C PRO A 171 -8.93 -19.42 -5.63
N SER A 172 -8.68 -18.12 -5.41
CA SER A 172 -7.73 -17.37 -6.22
C SER A 172 -6.28 -17.81 -6.01
N LEU A 173 -5.84 -17.97 -4.75
CA LEU A 173 -4.46 -18.40 -4.47
C LEU A 173 -4.18 -19.79 -5.04
N ILE A 174 -5.12 -20.74 -4.84
CA ILE A 174 -5.03 -22.09 -5.42
C ILE A 174 -5.05 -22.01 -6.96
N GLY A 175 -5.94 -21.20 -7.53
CA GLY A 175 -6.02 -20.99 -8.98
C GLY A 175 -4.70 -20.48 -9.57
N TYR A 176 -4.04 -19.52 -8.92
CA TYR A 176 -2.73 -19.05 -9.38
C TYR A 176 -1.62 -20.08 -9.22
N VAL A 177 -1.60 -20.87 -8.13
CA VAL A 177 -0.64 -21.97 -7.97
C VAL A 177 -0.78 -22.96 -9.14
N ILE A 178 -2.02 -23.33 -9.49
CA ILE A 178 -2.30 -24.23 -10.62
C ILE A 178 -1.88 -23.61 -11.95
N LEU A 179 -2.22 -22.33 -12.19
CA LEU A 179 -1.85 -21.63 -13.42
C LEU A 179 -0.33 -21.50 -13.58
N ILE A 180 0.39 -21.19 -12.50
CA ILE A 180 1.85 -21.09 -12.52
C ILE A 180 2.45 -22.48 -12.75
N PHE A 181 1.97 -23.51 -12.05
CA PHE A 181 2.40 -24.89 -12.29
C PHE A 181 2.21 -25.31 -13.76
N PHE A 182 1.06 -24.99 -14.33
CA PHE A 182 0.77 -25.23 -15.74
C PHE A 182 1.74 -24.48 -16.67
N ALA A 183 1.98 -23.19 -16.42
CA ALA A 183 2.90 -22.38 -17.20
C ALA A 183 4.34 -22.91 -17.14
N GLU A 184 4.80 -23.32 -15.96
CA GLU A 184 6.15 -23.88 -15.77
C GLU A 184 6.30 -25.25 -16.45
N THR A 185 5.28 -26.10 -16.37
CA THR A 185 5.25 -27.40 -17.06
C THR A 185 5.24 -27.21 -18.57
N LEU A 186 4.43 -26.27 -19.09
CA LEU A 186 4.36 -25.95 -20.51
C LEU A 186 5.70 -25.45 -21.04
N THR A 187 6.35 -24.57 -20.27
CA THR A 187 7.70 -24.03 -20.58
C THR A 187 8.75 -25.13 -20.59
N ALA A 188 8.71 -26.05 -19.61
CA ALA A 188 9.72 -27.09 -19.47
C ALA A 188 9.58 -28.22 -20.50
N TYR A 189 8.36 -28.70 -20.77
CA TYR A 189 8.14 -29.95 -21.50
C TYR A 189 7.53 -29.81 -22.88
N VAL A 190 6.87 -28.68 -23.20
CA VAL A 190 6.09 -28.56 -24.45
C VAL A 190 6.68 -27.49 -25.37
N ASN A 191 6.59 -26.23 -24.98
CA ASN A 191 7.03 -25.12 -25.82
C ASN A 191 7.31 -23.89 -24.94
N VAL A 192 8.56 -23.40 -25.01
CA VAL A 192 9.03 -22.25 -24.23
C VAL A 192 8.21 -20.99 -24.55
N LEU A 193 7.94 -20.71 -25.83
CA LEU A 193 7.19 -19.51 -26.23
C LEU A 193 5.73 -19.56 -25.74
N ALA A 194 5.08 -20.74 -25.84
CA ALA A 194 3.73 -20.92 -25.30
C ALA A 194 3.71 -20.73 -23.79
N GLY A 195 4.68 -21.29 -23.07
CA GLY A 195 4.87 -21.11 -21.63
C GLY A 195 5.05 -19.65 -21.22
N VAL A 196 5.93 -18.92 -21.92
CA VAL A 196 6.11 -17.46 -21.72
C VAL A 196 4.81 -16.70 -22.00
N GLY A 197 4.05 -17.07 -23.04
CA GLY A 197 2.74 -16.50 -23.31
C GLY A 197 1.75 -16.66 -22.14
N VAL A 198 1.73 -17.84 -21.51
CA VAL A 198 0.91 -18.07 -20.30
C VAL A 198 1.43 -17.24 -19.12
N HIS A 199 2.74 -17.10 -18.93
CA HIS A 199 3.30 -16.24 -17.88
C HIS A 199 2.93 -14.76 -18.07
N ILE A 200 2.93 -14.24 -19.30
CA ILE A 200 2.47 -12.87 -19.62
C ILE A 200 0.99 -12.71 -19.24
N PHE A 201 0.15 -13.70 -19.59
CA PHE A 201 -1.25 -13.71 -19.20
C PHE A 201 -1.42 -13.71 -17.67
N ILE A 202 -0.70 -14.58 -16.94
CA ILE A 202 -0.73 -14.63 -15.47
C ILE A 202 -0.32 -13.29 -14.87
N LEU A 203 0.73 -12.65 -15.40
CA LEU A 203 1.19 -11.34 -14.93
C LEU A 203 0.08 -10.29 -15.07
N PHE A 204 -0.56 -10.22 -16.23
CA PHE A 204 -1.64 -9.27 -16.49
C PHE A 204 -2.85 -9.51 -15.57
N VAL A 205 -3.26 -10.78 -15.42
CA VAL A 205 -4.37 -11.18 -14.54
C VAL A 205 -4.04 -10.86 -13.07
N LEU A 206 -2.82 -11.10 -12.60
CA LEU A 206 -2.40 -10.75 -11.24
C LEU A 206 -2.47 -9.23 -10.99
N LEU A 207 -2.04 -8.41 -11.94
CA LEU A 207 -2.06 -6.95 -11.83
C LEU A 207 -3.49 -6.39 -11.83
N ILE A 208 -4.37 -6.90 -12.71
CA ILE A 208 -5.78 -6.51 -12.71
C ILE A 208 -6.44 -6.95 -11.41
N HIS A 209 -6.27 -8.22 -11.04
CA HIS A 209 -6.93 -8.75 -9.84
C HIS A 209 -6.44 -8.03 -8.58
N SER A 210 -5.14 -7.72 -8.46
CA SER A 210 -4.62 -6.96 -7.32
C SER A 210 -5.21 -5.54 -7.27
N SER A 211 -5.51 -4.91 -8.41
CA SER A 211 -6.14 -3.59 -8.46
C SER A 211 -7.60 -3.60 -8.00
N LEU A 212 -8.32 -4.70 -8.22
CA LEU A 212 -9.74 -4.86 -7.88
C LEU A 212 -9.94 -5.30 -6.41
N VAL A 213 -8.95 -5.95 -5.82
CA VAL A 213 -9.03 -6.43 -4.43
C VAL A 213 -8.95 -5.27 -3.43
N SER A 214 -9.98 -5.17 -2.59
CA SER A 214 -10.06 -4.15 -1.52
C SER A 214 -9.19 -4.48 -0.31
N ASN A 215 -8.94 -5.76 -0.02
CA ASN A 215 -8.14 -6.17 1.13
C ASN A 215 -6.65 -5.92 0.90
N GLU A 216 -6.04 -5.10 1.77
CA GLU A 216 -4.66 -4.67 1.58
C GLU A 216 -3.64 -5.81 1.61
N LYS A 217 -3.78 -6.75 2.56
CA LYS A 217 -2.85 -7.87 2.71
C LYS A 217 -2.91 -8.81 1.50
N PHE A 218 -4.13 -9.10 1.03
CA PHE A 218 -4.33 -9.96 -0.13
C PHE A 218 -3.83 -9.30 -1.41
N ARG A 219 -4.13 -8.01 -1.62
CA ARG A 219 -3.56 -7.22 -2.72
C ARG A 219 -2.03 -7.20 -2.70
N LYS A 220 -1.40 -7.03 -1.53
CA LYS A 220 0.07 -7.07 -1.40
C LYS A 220 0.63 -8.44 -1.80
N LEU A 221 -0.01 -9.54 -1.40
CA LEU A 221 0.39 -10.88 -1.81
C LEU A 221 0.26 -11.08 -3.32
N LEU A 222 -0.88 -10.70 -3.93
CA LEU A 222 -1.08 -10.78 -5.38
C LEU A 222 0.00 -9.98 -6.14
N ASN A 223 0.32 -8.77 -5.68
CA ASN A 223 1.40 -7.97 -6.25
C ASN A 223 2.77 -8.65 -6.09
N SER A 224 3.04 -9.31 -4.97
CA SER A 224 4.29 -10.08 -4.79
C SER A 224 4.36 -11.31 -5.67
N MET A 225 3.23 -11.95 -5.99
CA MET A 225 3.21 -13.11 -6.89
C MET A 225 3.57 -12.74 -8.33
N THR A 226 3.53 -11.46 -8.72
CA THR A 226 3.98 -11.00 -10.06
C THR A 226 5.46 -11.27 -10.33
N ILE A 227 6.25 -11.43 -9.26
CA ILE A 227 7.66 -11.87 -9.33
C ILE A 227 7.80 -13.16 -10.14
N LEU A 228 6.90 -14.13 -9.95
CA LEU A 228 7.00 -15.48 -10.53
C LEU A 228 6.93 -15.46 -12.06
N PRO A 229 5.88 -14.92 -12.71
CA PRO A 229 5.87 -14.78 -14.17
C PRO A 229 6.93 -13.78 -14.66
N PHE A 230 7.26 -12.74 -13.90
CA PHE A 230 8.25 -11.75 -14.34
C PHE A 230 9.66 -12.35 -14.44
N ILE A 231 10.09 -13.18 -13.49
CA ILE A 231 11.35 -13.94 -13.56
C ILE A 231 11.40 -14.73 -14.88
N ARG A 232 10.32 -15.41 -15.25
CA ARG A 232 10.26 -16.23 -16.47
C ARG A 232 10.29 -15.43 -17.74
N ILE A 233 9.52 -14.34 -17.79
CA ILE A 233 9.53 -13.44 -18.93
C ILE A 233 10.93 -12.90 -19.15
N VAL A 234 11.61 -12.41 -18.11
CA VAL A 234 12.98 -11.90 -18.24
C VAL A 234 13.95 -13.00 -18.66
N ASN A 235 13.88 -14.18 -18.04
CA ASN A 235 14.80 -15.29 -18.31
C ASN A 235 14.71 -15.81 -19.76
N PHE A 236 13.52 -15.86 -20.35
CA PHE A 236 13.32 -16.42 -21.70
C PHE A 236 13.19 -15.37 -22.80
N SER A 237 13.00 -14.08 -22.49
CA SER A 237 12.90 -13.02 -23.50
C SER A 237 14.25 -12.44 -23.92
N MET A 238 15.35 -12.79 -23.24
CA MET A 238 16.67 -12.20 -23.53
C MET A 238 17.48 -13.06 -24.53
N PRO A 239 17.77 -12.54 -25.75
CA PRO A 239 18.60 -13.23 -26.73
C PRO A 239 20.07 -12.96 -26.44
N ILE A 240 20.66 -13.67 -25.47
CA ILE A 240 22.06 -13.41 -25.06
C ILE A 240 23.02 -14.37 -25.77
N MET A 241 23.08 -14.30 -27.11
CA MET A 241 24.00 -15.15 -27.88
C MET A 241 25.47 -14.69 -27.81
N ALA A 242 25.73 -13.47 -27.32
CA ALA A 242 27.07 -12.85 -27.37
C ALA A 242 27.79 -12.70 -26.01
N ILE A 243 27.17 -13.09 -24.89
CA ILE A 243 27.76 -12.91 -23.54
C ILE A 243 27.99 -14.28 -22.89
N PRO A 244 29.12 -14.50 -22.19
CA PRO A 244 29.33 -15.72 -21.42
C PRO A 244 28.21 -15.97 -20.39
N ARG A 245 27.83 -17.24 -20.22
CA ARG A 245 26.72 -17.68 -19.36
C ARG A 245 26.78 -17.14 -17.93
N LEU A 246 27.99 -16.97 -17.36
CA LEU A 246 28.16 -16.42 -16.01
C LEU A 246 27.60 -14.99 -15.87
N TYR A 247 27.68 -14.17 -16.91
CA TYR A 247 27.17 -12.80 -16.84
C TYR A 247 25.66 -12.70 -17.09
N TRP A 248 25.00 -13.77 -17.54
CA TRP A 248 23.55 -13.78 -17.73
C TRP A 248 22.82 -13.52 -16.42
N PHE A 249 23.35 -14.02 -15.29
CA PHE A 249 22.82 -13.76 -13.95
C PHE A 249 22.72 -12.26 -13.65
N ILE A 250 23.71 -11.47 -14.04
CA ILE A 250 23.70 -10.01 -13.86
C ILE A 250 22.58 -9.39 -14.68
N VAL A 251 22.52 -9.73 -15.97
CA VAL A 251 21.56 -9.14 -16.91
C VAL A 251 20.12 -9.46 -16.51
N ILE A 252 19.85 -10.69 -16.06
CA ILE A 252 18.53 -11.14 -15.60
C ILE A 252 18.17 -10.48 -14.26
N SER A 253 19.10 -10.40 -13.32
CA SER A 253 18.78 -9.90 -11.96
C SER A 253 18.65 -8.39 -11.86
N LEU A 254 19.22 -7.59 -12.77
CA LEU A 254 19.04 -6.13 -12.73
C LEU A 254 17.56 -5.70 -12.85
N PRO A 255 16.78 -6.18 -13.85
CA PRO A 255 15.33 -5.96 -13.88
C PRO A 255 14.60 -6.48 -12.63
N LEU A 256 15.05 -7.61 -12.07
CA LEU A 256 14.45 -8.19 -10.87
C LEU A 256 14.68 -7.31 -9.63
N PHE A 257 15.87 -6.71 -9.48
CA PHE A 257 16.12 -5.73 -8.43
C PHE A 257 15.26 -4.48 -8.58
N ALA A 258 15.04 -4.02 -9.82
CA ALA A 258 14.13 -2.91 -10.07
C ALA A 258 12.69 -3.27 -9.65
N LEU A 259 12.21 -4.47 -10.01
CA LEU A 259 10.90 -4.97 -9.55
C LEU A 259 10.83 -5.06 -8.02
N ALA A 260 11.85 -5.64 -7.39
CA ALA A 260 11.93 -5.74 -5.92
C ALA A 260 11.85 -4.35 -5.27
N TYR A 261 12.62 -3.38 -5.77
CA TYR A 261 12.59 -2.00 -5.28
C TYR A 261 11.19 -1.37 -5.41
N ILE A 262 10.54 -1.53 -6.57
CA ILE A 262 9.18 -1.02 -6.80
C ILE A 262 8.18 -1.66 -5.81
N LEU A 263 8.25 -2.98 -5.61
CA LEU A 263 7.37 -3.69 -4.68
C LEU A 263 7.63 -3.25 -3.23
N ILE A 264 8.88 -3.11 -2.82
CA ILE A 264 9.25 -2.62 -1.48
C ILE A 264 8.66 -1.23 -1.24
N LYS A 265 8.85 -0.30 -2.20
CA LYS A 265 8.36 1.07 -2.10
C LYS A 265 6.83 1.14 -2.11
N ASN A 266 6.18 0.47 -3.06
CA ASN A 266 4.71 0.51 -3.21
C ASN A 266 3.98 -0.15 -2.04
N GLN A 267 4.60 -1.13 -1.38
CA GLN A 267 4.00 -1.83 -0.26
C GLN A 267 4.38 -1.23 1.11
N ASN A 268 5.21 -0.18 1.13
CA ASN A 268 5.79 0.45 2.32
C ASN A 268 6.54 -0.57 3.21
N LEU A 269 7.30 -1.48 2.60
CA LEU A 269 8.13 -2.44 3.34
C LEU A 269 9.40 -1.75 3.82
N LYS A 270 9.76 -1.95 5.09
CA LYS A 270 11.05 -1.49 5.62
C LYS A 270 12.15 -2.50 5.27
N SER A 271 13.42 -2.10 5.35
CA SER A 271 14.57 -3.02 5.20
C SER A 271 14.48 -4.22 6.14
N GLU A 272 13.92 -4.03 7.33
CA GLU A 272 13.65 -5.11 8.29
C GLU A 272 12.55 -6.07 7.85
N ASP A 273 11.54 -5.60 7.10
CA ASP A 273 10.48 -6.46 6.58
C ASP A 273 11.00 -7.41 5.51
N VAL A 274 11.98 -6.99 4.71
CA VAL A 274 12.58 -7.81 3.64
C VAL A 274 13.81 -8.60 4.08
N GLY A 275 14.15 -8.56 5.37
CA GLY A 275 15.25 -9.36 5.92
C GLY A 275 16.65 -8.79 5.71
N LEU A 276 16.77 -7.51 5.32
CA LEU A 276 18.05 -6.81 5.24
C LEU A 276 18.46 -6.35 6.65
N THR A 277 18.72 -7.31 7.53
CA THR A 277 19.16 -7.08 8.92
C THR A 277 20.27 -8.06 9.30
N LEU A 278 21.10 -7.70 10.28
CA LEU A 278 22.15 -8.57 10.81
C LEU A 278 21.76 -9.19 12.17
N LYS A 279 20.45 -9.44 12.37
CA LYS A 279 19.94 -10.06 13.60
C LYS A 279 20.44 -11.52 13.70
N LYS A 280 20.86 -11.90 14.91
CA LYS A 280 21.38 -13.24 15.26
C LYS A 280 22.59 -13.68 14.41
N PRO A 281 23.71 -12.95 14.43
CA PRO A 281 24.85 -13.20 13.54
C PRO A 281 25.45 -14.60 13.66
N LYS A 282 25.52 -15.17 14.87
CA LYS A 282 25.99 -16.55 15.08
C LYS A 282 25.13 -17.58 14.34
N LEU A 283 23.80 -17.43 14.40
CA LEU A 283 22.88 -18.32 13.70
C LEU A 283 22.95 -18.09 12.19
N GLN A 284 23.09 -16.86 11.73
CA GLN A 284 23.30 -16.54 10.30
C GLN A 284 24.57 -17.19 9.75
N PHE A 285 25.66 -17.18 10.54
CA PHE A 285 26.90 -17.88 10.17
C PHE A 285 26.70 -19.39 10.06
N LEU A 286 26.02 -20.01 11.03
CA LEU A 286 25.69 -21.44 10.95
C LEU A 286 24.81 -21.79 9.75
N ILE A 287 23.83 -20.93 9.43
CA ILE A 287 23.01 -21.09 8.23
C ILE A 287 23.88 -20.99 6.97
N ALA A 288 24.77 -20.00 6.88
CA ALA A 288 25.67 -19.84 5.73
C ALA A 288 26.49 -21.11 5.45
N LEU A 289 26.98 -21.78 6.50
CA LEU A 289 27.74 -23.03 6.36
C LEU A 289 26.92 -24.19 5.76
N THR A 290 25.59 -24.15 5.84
CA THR A 290 24.74 -25.18 5.19
C THR A 290 24.82 -25.15 3.66
N GLY A 291 25.38 -24.08 3.07
CA GLY A 291 25.61 -24.02 1.62
C GLY A 291 26.57 -25.09 1.10
N PHE A 292 27.53 -25.54 1.91
CA PHE A 292 28.46 -26.61 1.53
C PHE A 292 27.75 -27.96 1.31
N PRO A 293 27.05 -28.54 2.31
CA PRO A 293 26.37 -29.81 2.12
C PRO A 293 25.21 -29.69 1.12
N PHE A 294 24.48 -28.57 1.06
CA PHE A 294 23.42 -28.40 0.07
C PHE A 294 23.96 -28.35 -1.35
N GLY A 295 25.02 -27.57 -1.61
CA GLY A 295 25.61 -27.51 -2.95
C GLY A 295 26.18 -28.85 -3.41
N TYR A 296 26.78 -29.62 -2.50
CA TYR A 296 27.25 -30.97 -2.82
C TYR A 296 26.09 -31.93 -3.14
N LEU A 297 25.02 -31.92 -2.35
CA LEU A 297 23.84 -32.76 -2.58
C LEU A 297 23.14 -32.38 -3.89
N GLU A 298 22.98 -31.09 -4.16
CA GLU A 298 22.39 -30.57 -5.39
C GLU A 298 23.22 -30.96 -6.61
N PHE A 299 24.55 -30.90 -6.52
CA PHE A 299 25.46 -31.40 -7.56
C PHE A 299 25.28 -32.89 -7.82
N MET A 300 25.13 -33.71 -6.78
CA MET A 300 24.85 -35.15 -6.90
C MET A 300 23.48 -35.45 -7.52
N ILE A 301 22.52 -34.52 -7.42
CA ILE A 301 21.19 -34.68 -8.02
C ILE A 301 21.20 -34.27 -9.50
N LEU A 302 21.87 -33.16 -9.83
CA LEU A 302 21.76 -32.52 -11.15
C LEU A 302 22.91 -32.84 -12.11
N HIS A 303 24.11 -33.17 -11.60
CA HIS A 303 25.34 -33.36 -12.38
C HIS A 303 25.52 -32.34 -13.53
N PRO A 304 25.47 -31.01 -13.25
CA PRO A 304 25.53 -30.00 -14.28
C PRO A 304 26.96 -29.87 -14.86
N LYS A 305 27.05 -29.36 -16.08
CA LYS A 305 28.34 -28.98 -16.66
C LYS A 305 28.90 -27.76 -15.90
N PRO A 306 30.21 -27.74 -15.58
CA PRO A 306 30.81 -26.61 -14.87
C PRO A 306 30.66 -25.32 -15.69
N LEU A 307 30.23 -24.24 -15.03
CA LEU A 307 30.16 -22.90 -15.63
C LEU A 307 31.45 -22.11 -15.40
N ILE A 308 32.22 -22.46 -14.36
CA ILE A 308 33.40 -21.71 -13.94
C ILE A 308 34.63 -22.59 -14.23
N PRO A 309 35.50 -22.22 -15.20
CA PRO A 309 36.77 -22.92 -15.40
C PRO A 309 37.67 -22.77 -14.17
N MET A 310 38.05 -23.91 -13.58
CA MET A 310 38.89 -24.02 -12.35
C MET A 310 40.30 -23.43 -12.50
N GLN A 311 40.74 -23.17 -13.72
CA GLN A 311 42.13 -22.80 -14.02
C GLN A 311 42.44 -21.30 -13.79
N ASN A 312 41.43 -20.47 -13.52
CA ASN A 312 41.61 -19.02 -13.35
C ASN A 312 41.00 -18.53 -12.02
N PHE A 313 41.86 -18.20 -11.06
CA PHE A 313 41.46 -17.72 -9.73
C PHE A 313 40.58 -16.46 -9.79
N LEU A 314 40.86 -15.53 -10.71
CA LEU A 314 40.05 -14.32 -10.87
C LEU A 314 38.63 -14.66 -11.34
N TYR A 315 38.50 -15.62 -12.26
CA TYR A 315 37.21 -16.06 -12.77
C TYR A 315 36.41 -16.85 -11.72
N LEU A 316 37.12 -17.64 -10.89
CA LEU A 316 36.55 -18.33 -9.73
C LEU A 316 35.99 -17.34 -8.70
N PHE A 317 36.81 -16.36 -8.32
CA PHE A 317 36.43 -15.31 -7.38
C PHE A 317 35.26 -14.49 -7.91
N LEU A 318 35.33 -14.03 -9.16
CA LEU A 318 34.25 -13.29 -9.82
C LEU A 318 32.95 -14.12 -9.88
N GLY A 319 33.06 -15.39 -10.24
CA GLY A 319 31.92 -16.30 -10.32
C GLY A 319 31.20 -16.49 -8.98
N PHE A 320 31.96 -16.61 -7.88
CA PHE A 320 31.40 -16.67 -6.54
C PHE A 320 30.55 -15.43 -6.22
N PHE A 321 31.08 -14.23 -6.41
CA PHE A 321 30.32 -13.00 -6.11
C PHE A 321 29.14 -12.79 -7.03
N ILE A 322 29.27 -13.17 -8.32
CA ILE A 322 28.15 -13.08 -9.26
C ILE A 322 27.02 -13.99 -8.82
N LEU A 323 27.29 -15.27 -8.49
CA LEU A 323 26.26 -16.20 -8.05
C LEU A 323 25.70 -15.83 -6.68
N LEU A 324 26.53 -15.33 -5.77
CA LEU A 324 26.08 -14.87 -4.46
C LEU A 324 25.09 -13.70 -4.55
N ILE A 325 25.38 -12.70 -5.38
CA ILE A 325 24.57 -11.47 -5.46
C ILE A 325 23.44 -11.61 -6.49
N PHE A 326 23.75 -12.06 -7.69
CA PHE A 326 22.82 -12.04 -8.82
C PHE A 326 22.05 -13.35 -9.01
N SER A 327 22.28 -14.36 -8.17
CA SER A 327 21.42 -15.53 -8.05
C SER A 327 20.90 -15.66 -6.63
N GLY A 328 21.76 -16.00 -5.66
CA GLY A 328 21.37 -16.25 -4.27
C GLY A 328 20.63 -15.07 -3.64
N PHE A 329 21.25 -13.89 -3.57
CA PHE A 329 20.62 -12.72 -2.93
C PHE A 329 19.36 -12.26 -3.64
N SER A 330 19.38 -12.22 -4.97
CA SER A 330 18.23 -11.84 -5.80
C SER A 330 17.01 -12.72 -5.49
N GLU A 331 17.19 -14.04 -5.52
CA GLU A 331 16.12 -14.98 -5.22
C GLU A 331 15.66 -14.91 -3.77
N GLU A 332 16.58 -14.84 -2.81
CA GLU A 332 16.20 -14.73 -1.39
C GLU A 332 15.44 -13.43 -1.08
N LEU A 333 15.83 -12.32 -1.70
CA LEU A 333 15.13 -11.05 -1.55
C LEU A 333 13.68 -11.14 -2.07
N LEU A 334 13.52 -11.72 -3.27
CA LEU A 334 12.22 -11.85 -3.94
C LEU A 334 11.31 -12.86 -3.22
N PHE A 335 11.82 -14.05 -2.92
CA PHE A 335 11.02 -15.13 -2.37
C PHE A 335 10.85 -15.03 -0.85
N ARG A 336 11.91 -14.77 -0.08
CA ARG A 336 11.81 -14.74 1.39
C ARG A 336 11.48 -13.34 1.88
N GLY A 337 12.19 -12.34 1.35
CA GLY A 337 12.00 -10.94 1.72
C GLY A 337 10.63 -10.38 1.35
N ILE A 338 10.12 -10.69 0.16
CA ILE A 338 8.86 -10.10 -0.36
C ILE A 338 7.72 -11.13 -0.35
N LEU A 339 7.83 -12.23 -1.11
CA LEU A 339 6.73 -13.16 -1.32
C LEU A 339 6.31 -13.89 -0.04
N GLN A 340 7.25 -14.52 0.67
CA GLN A 340 6.99 -15.23 1.92
C GLN A 340 6.53 -14.26 3.01
N ARG A 341 7.17 -13.10 3.15
CA ARG A 341 6.75 -12.08 4.13
C ARG A 341 5.29 -11.67 3.96
N ASN A 342 4.84 -11.45 2.73
CA ASN A 342 3.45 -11.10 2.47
C ASN A 342 2.50 -12.29 2.59
N SER A 343 2.97 -13.49 2.24
CA SER A 343 2.24 -14.74 2.46
C SER A 343 1.97 -14.95 3.96
N GLU A 344 2.97 -14.74 4.81
CA GLU A 344 2.84 -14.81 6.28
C GLU A 344 1.90 -13.74 6.84
N LYS A 345 1.97 -12.51 6.34
CA LYS A 345 1.09 -11.41 6.79
C LYS A 345 -0.39 -11.69 6.51
N LEU A 346 -0.69 -12.44 5.45
CA LEU A 346 -2.04 -12.81 5.04
C LEU A 346 -2.52 -14.13 5.65
N LEU A 347 -1.74 -15.20 5.48
CA LEU A 347 -2.14 -16.58 5.78
C LEU A 347 -1.70 -17.07 7.17
N GLY A 348 -0.81 -16.33 7.85
CA GLY A 348 -0.15 -16.76 9.08
C GLY A 348 1.20 -17.44 8.81
N ALA A 349 1.95 -17.69 9.88
CA ALA A 349 3.35 -18.12 9.79
C ALA A 349 3.53 -19.46 9.04
N LEU A 350 2.85 -20.52 9.49
CA LEU A 350 3.00 -21.85 8.88
C LEU A 350 2.34 -21.93 7.49
N PRO A 351 1.08 -21.51 7.27
CA PRO A 351 0.49 -21.57 5.93
C PRO A 351 1.19 -20.65 4.93
N GLY A 352 1.68 -19.49 5.37
CA GLY A 352 2.44 -18.57 4.52
C GLY A 352 3.81 -19.12 4.12
N LEU A 353 4.49 -19.82 5.02
CA LEU A 353 5.73 -20.55 4.72
C LEU A 353 5.47 -21.62 3.65
N LEU A 354 4.53 -22.52 3.90
CA LEU A 354 4.21 -23.62 2.98
C LEU A 354 3.79 -23.10 1.60
N TYR A 355 2.97 -22.05 1.56
CA TYR A 355 2.54 -21.42 0.31
C TYR A 355 3.73 -20.88 -0.50
N ALA A 356 4.65 -20.15 0.14
CA ALA A 356 5.84 -19.64 -0.52
C ALA A 356 6.80 -20.77 -0.96
N SER A 357 6.97 -21.81 -0.15
CA SER A 357 7.80 -22.97 -0.48
C SER A 357 7.26 -23.74 -1.69
N VAL A 358 5.93 -23.92 -1.79
CA VAL A 358 5.30 -24.53 -2.97
C VAL A 358 5.56 -23.70 -4.22
N LEU A 359 5.35 -22.38 -4.17
CA LEU A 359 5.60 -21.51 -5.33
C LEU A 359 7.07 -21.51 -5.76
N PHE A 360 8.00 -21.48 -4.80
CA PHE A 360 9.44 -21.59 -5.09
C PHE A 360 9.79 -22.92 -5.77
N THR A 361 9.22 -24.03 -5.28
CA THR A 361 9.44 -25.37 -5.84
C THR A 361 8.88 -25.50 -7.26
N ILE A 362 7.70 -24.95 -7.51
CA ILE A 362 7.11 -24.90 -8.86
C ILE A 362 8.05 -24.17 -9.84
N CYS A 363 8.74 -23.14 -9.38
CA CYS A 363 9.77 -22.46 -10.15
C CYS A 363 11.07 -23.28 -10.36
N HIS A 364 11.15 -24.55 -9.97
CA HIS A 364 12.30 -25.40 -10.25
C HIS A 364 11.97 -26.57 -11.20
N ILE A 365 10.73 -26.62 -11.74
CA ILE A 365 10.27 -27.67 -12.67
C ILE A 365 11.13 -27.74 -13.95
N GLN A 366 11.83 -26.67 -14.32
CA GLN A 366 12.64 -26.59 -15.54
C GLN A 366 13.85 -27.52 -15.51
N TRP A 367 14.30 -27.94 -14.32
CA TRP A 367 15.37 -28.92 -14.16
C TRP A 367 14.94 -30.35 -14.50
N LYS A 368 13.63 -30.59 -14.70
CA LYS A 368 13.04 -31.88 -15.12
C LYS A 368 13.45 -33.08 -14.24
N SER A 369 13.75 -32.82 -12.97
CA SER A 369 14.15 -33.83 -11.98
C SER A 369 13.18 -33.80 -10.80
N ILE A 370 12.53 -34.93 -10.53
CA ILE A 370 11.64 -35.05 -9.37
C ILE A 370 12.43 -35.00 -8.05
N TYR A 371 13.66 -35.54 -8.05
CA TYR A 371 14.56 -35.49 -6.90
C TYR A 371 14.93 -34.05 -6.57
N GLU A 372 15.16 -33.23 -7.60
CA GLU A 372 15.43 -31.80 -7.43
C GLU A 372 14.22 -31.08 -6.84
N LEU A 373 13.01 -31.35 -7.33
CA LEU A 373 11.80 -30.73 -6.78
C LEU A 373 11.59 -31.06 -5.30
N VAL A 374 11.83 -32.31 -4.89
CA VAL A 374 11.75 -32.71 -3.48
C VAL A 374 12.83 -32.00 -2.66
N PHE A 375 14.06 -31.97 -3.15
CA PHE A 375 15.19 -31.32 -2.49
C PHE A 375 14.95 -29.81 -2.29
N VAL A 376 14.57 -29.12 -3.36
CA VAL A 376 14.23 -27.68 -3.36
C VAL A 376 13.08 -27.38 -2.40
N PHE A 377 12.05 -28.22 -2.35
CA PHE A 377 10.93 -28.02 -1.42
C PHE A 377 11.39 -28.07 0.04
N LEU A 378 12.23 -29.05 0.39
CA LEU A 378 12.79 -29.19 1.73
C LEU A 378 13.69 -28.00 2.10
N ILE A 379 14.55 -27.57 1.17
CA ILE A 379 15.39 -26.37 1.36
C ILE A 379 14.52 -25.12 1.49
N ALA A 380 13.46 -25.00 0.69
CA ALA A 380 12.57 -23.86 0.75
C ALA A 380 11.88 -23.74 2.11
N ILE A 381 11.45 -24.86 2.68
CA ILE A 381 10.92 -24.91 4.06
C ILE A 381 12.01 -24.55 5.06
N PHE A 382 13.21 -25.13 4.94
CA PHE A 382 14.32 -24.88 5.85
C PHE A 382 14.72 -23.40 5.88
N TYR A 383 15.03 -22.81 4.73
CA TYR A 383 15.36 -21.39 4.61
C TYR A 383 14.21 -20.50 5.04
N GLY A 384 12.98 -20.82 4.65
CA GLY A 384 11.83 -20.04 5.07
C GLY A 384 11.62 -20.07 6.59
N TYR A 385 11.82 -21.21 7.24
CA TYR A 385 11.78 -21.32 8.71
C TYR A 385 12.92 -20.58 9.38
N MET A 386 14.15 -20.66 8.84
CA MET A 386 15.28 -19.88 9.33
C MET A 386 15.01 -18.37 9.23
N TYR A 387 14.44 -17.91 8.11
CA TYR A 387 14.01 -16.52 7.93
C TYR A 387 12.96 -16.11 8.98
N GLN A 388 12.00 -16.98 9.32
CA GLN A 388 11.03 -16.70 10.39
C GLN A 388 11.70 -16.53 11.75
N LYS A 389 12.74 -17.32 12.05
CA LYS A 389 13.47 -17.27 13.31
C LYS A 389 14.42 -16.09 13.43
N THR A 390 15.04 -15.68 12.33
CA THR A 390 16.09 -14.64 12.33
C THR A 390 15.58 -13.28 11.87
N ARG A 391 14.54 -13.25 11.03
CA ARG A 391 14.10 -12.08 10.25
C ARG A 391 15.26 -11.43 9.47
N SER A 392 16.15 -12.29 8.96
CA SER A 392 17.27 -11.88 8.12
C SER A 392 17.55 -12.93 7.05
N ILE A 393 17.77 -12.45 5.83
CA ILE A 393 18.11 -13.28 4.67
C ILE A 393 19.63 -13.42 4.46
N VAL A 394 20.47 -12.79 5.30
CA VAL A 394 21.92 -12.68 5.02
C VAL A 394 22.60 -14.05 4.99
N GLY A 395 22.50 -14.85 6.05
CA GLY A 395 23.08 -16.18 6.10
C GLY A 395 22.44 -17.15 5.11
N ILE A 396 21.15 -16.99 4.83
CA ILE A 396 20.44 -17.76 3.80
C ILE A 396 21.01 -17.44 2.41
N THR A 397 21.23 -16.15 2.12
CA THR A 397 21.85 -15.67 0.87
C THR A 397 23.23 -16.27 0.69
N PHE A 398 24.06 -16.28 1.75
CA PHE A 398 25.37 -16.93 1.69
C PHE A 398 25.27 -18.44 1.48
N SER A 399 24.34 -19.12 2.16
CA SER A 399 24.13 -20.54 1.99
C SER A 399 23.71 -20.89 0.56
N HIS A 400 22.71 -20.19 0.02
CA HIS A 400 22.19 -20.42 -1.32
C HIS A 400 23.23 -20.03 -2.38
N GLY A 401 23.87 -18.87 -2.27
CA GLY A 401 24.93 -18.45 -3.19
C GLY A 401 26.12 -19.41 -3.21
N LEU A 402 26.50 -19.95 -2.04
CA LEU A 402 27.54 -20.97 -1.92
C LEU A 402 27.10 -22.31 -2.51
N SER A 403 25.84 -22.72 -2.34
CA SER A 403 25.26 -23.89 -2.98
C SER A 403 25.43 -23.82 -4.49
N ASN A 404 24.95 -22.72 -5.09
CA ASN A 404 25.01 -22.48 -6.53
C ASN A 404 26.46 -22.45 -7.04
N PHE A 405 27.35 -21.82 -6.27
CA PHE A 405 28.77 -21.81 -6.60
C PHE A 405 29.38 -23.21 -6.64
N ILE A 406 29.11 -24.06 -5.65
CA ILE A 406 29.63 -25.43 -5.57
C ILE A 406 29.07 -26.29 -6.72
N VAL A 407 27.75 -26.19 -6.97
CA VAL A 407 27.06 -26.91 -8.05
C VAL A 407 27.70 -26.63 -9.40
N PHE A 408 28.11 -25.38 -9.66
CA PHE A 408 28.69 -24.96 -10.94
C PHE A 408 30.21 -25.02 -11.02
N LEU A 409 30.87 -25.48 -9.96
CA LEU A 409 32.32 -25.56 -9.81
C LEU A 409 32.83 -27.00 -9.78
N LEU A 410 32.11 -27.91 -9.12
CA LEU A 410 32.52 -29.31 -9.02
C LEU A 410 32.45 -29.99 -10.40
N ILE A 411 33.50 -30.76 -10.71
CA ILE A 411 33.67 -31.60 -11.91
C ILE A 411 33.49 -33.05 -11.51
#